data_AF-A0A2R6CQB9-F1
#
_entry.id   AF-A0A2R6CQB9-F1
#
_cell.length_a   1.000
_cell.length_b   1.000
_cell.length_c   1.000
_cell.angle_alpha   90.00
_cell.angle_beta   90.00
_cell.angle_gamma   90.00
#
_symmetry.space_group_name_H-M   'P 1'
#
loop_
_entity.id
_entity.type
_entity.pdbx_description
1 polymer ?
#
loop_
_entity_poly.entity_id
_entity_poly.type
_entity_poly.pdbx_seq_one_letter_code
_entity_poly.pdbx_strand_id
1 'polypeptide(L)'
;MTNVAITTNAILAGKVVVVAGYGYVGRAIAREARVLGARTVVTEVDPRRAIEAHMDGHRVPGSLRARLARGILRGKSAGDWPGARRFENSLL
;
A
#
# COMPACT_ATOMS: atom_id res chain seq x y z
N MET A 1 -12.07 5.65 -4.75
CA MET A 1 -10.78 6.37 -4.81
C MET A 1 -10.90 7.75 -5.49
N THR A 2 -11.99 8.02 -6.20
CA THR A 2 -12.26 9.25 -6.96
C THR A 2 -12.22 10.55 -6.14
N ASN A 3 -12.74 10.57 -4.91
CA ASN A 3 -12.73 11.79 -4.09
C ASN A 3 -11.29 12.26 -3.80
N VAL A 4 -10.39 11.32 -3.43
CA VAL A 4 -8.98 11.63 -3.17
C VAL A 4 -8.28 12.23 -4.40
N ALA A 5 -8.58 11.72 -5.60
CA ALA A 5 -7.99 12.24 -6.83
C ALA A 5 -8.47 13.66 -7.15
N ILE A 6 -9.77 13.94 -6.97
CA ILE A 6 -10.38 15.24 -7.26
C ILE A 6 -9.91 16.30 -6.24
N THR A 7 -9.89 15.98 -4.94
CA THR A 7 -9.55 16.97 -3.91
C THR A 7 -8.08 17.38 -3.92
N THR A 8 -7.18 16.46 -4.28
CA THR A 8 -5.72 16.69 -4.23
C THR A 8 -5.14 17.02 -5.60
N ASN A 9 -5.94 16.98 -6.67
CA ASN A 9 -5.48 17.01 -8.07
C ASN A 9 -4.28 16.03 -8.30
N ALA A 10 -4.28 14.91 -7.57
CA ALA A 10 -3.14 14.02 -7.48
C ALA A 10 -3.26 12.90 -8.51
N ILE A 11 -2.26 12.78 -9.36
CA ILE A 11 -2.16 11.68 -10.33
C ILE A 11 -1.67 10.42 -9.60
N LEU A 12 -2.55 9.41 -9.54
CA LEU A 12 -2.26 8.09 -8.98
C LEU A 12 -1.51 7.18 -9.95
N ALA A 13 -1.61 7.42 -11.26
CA ALA A 13 -0.90 6.67 -12.28
C ALA A 13 0.62 6.75 -12.06
N GLY A 14 1.30 5.60 -12.06
CA GLY A 14 2.74 5.49 -11.83
C GLY A 14 3.19 5.70 -10.37
N LYS A 15 2.32 6.17 -9.47
CA LYS A 15 2.60 6.25 -8.03
C LYS A 15 2.47 4.88 -7.38
N VAL A 16 3.16 4.71 -6.25
CA VAL A 16 3.06 3.49 -5.46
C VAL A 16 2.00 3.67 -4.38
N VAL A 17 1.00 2.81 -4.37
CA VAL A 17 -0.07 2.80 -3.37
C VAL A 17 0.11 1.58 -2.48
N VAL A 18 0.20 1.82 -1.17
CA VAL A 18 0.33 0.79 -0.15
C VAL A 18 -1.02 0.63 0.54
N VAL A 19 -1.53 -0.60 0.58
CA VAL A 19 -2.77 -0.97 1.23
C VAL A 19 -2.43 -1.93 2.37
N ALA A 20 -2.80 -1.55 3.59
CA ALA A 20 -2.68 -2.41 4.76
C ALA A 20 -3.97 -3.22 4.93
N GLY A 21 -3.87 -4.54 4.80
CA GLY A 21 -4.97 -5.50 4.86
C GLY A 21 -5.62 -5.79 3.50
N TYR A 22 -6.01 -7.05 3.27
CA TYR A 22 -6.70 -7.50 2.05
C TYR A 22 -8.07 -8.11 2.33
N GLY A 23 -8.80 -7.52 3.28
CA GLY A 23 -10.21 -7.81 3.50
C GLY A 23 -11.12 -7.15 2.45
N TYR A 24 -12.42 -7.10 2.72
CA TYR A 24 -13.44 -6.56 1.80
C TYR A 24 -13.12 -5.13 1.32
N VAL A 25 -12.74 -4.24 2.24
CA VAL A 25 -12.44 -2.83 1.92
C VAL A 25 -11.08 -2.69 1.22
N GLY A 26 -10.04 -3.34 1.74
CA GLY A 26 -8.69 -3.28 1.17
C GLY A 26 -8.63 -3.82 -0.26
N ARG A 27 -9.40 -4.88 -0.56
CA ARG A 27 -9.54 -5.46 -1.90
C ARG A 27 -10.11 -4.47 -2.92
N ALA A 28 -11.18 -3.77 -2.56
CA ALA A 28 -11.79 -2.77 -3.44
C ALA A 28 -10.81 -1.63 -3.77
N ILE A 29 -10.12 -1.13 -2.75
CA ILE A 29 -9.14 -0.04 -2.89
C ILE A 29 -7.93 -0.49 -3.72
N ALA A 30 -7.41 -1.69 -3.48
CA ALA A 30 -6.27 -2.22 -4.22
C ALA A 30 -6.58 -2.42 -5.71
N ARG A 31 -7.77 -2.93 -6.03
CA ARG A 31 -8.23 -3.11 -7.41
C ARG A 31 -8.42 -1.78 -8.13
N GLU A 32 -9.11 -0.83 -7.50
CA GLU A 32 -9.35 0.50 -8.07
C GLU A 32 -8.03 1.24 -8.32
N ALA A 33 -7.09 1.19 -7.37
CA ALA A 33 -5.76 1.78 -7.51
C ALA A 33 -4.97 1.19 -8.70
N ARG A 34 -5.13 -0.10 -8.98
CA ARG A 34 -4.46 -0.77 -10.11
C ARG A 34 -5.06 -0.35 -11.45
N VAL A 35 -6.39 -0.23 -11.54
CA VAL A 35 -7.08 0.27 -12.74
C VAL A 35 -6.65 1.69 -13.08
N LEU A 36 -6.40 2.52 -12.05
CA LEU A 36 -5.87 3.87 -12.20
C LEU A 36 -4.36 3.93 -12.56
N GLY A 37 -3.74 2.79 -12.86
CA GLY A 37 -2.34 2.71 -13.28
C GLY A 37 -1.33 2.88 -12.15
N ALA A 38 -1.75 2.78 -10.89
CA ALA A 38 -0.84 2.84 -9.75
C ALA A 38 -0.15 1.48 -9.53
N ARG A 39 1.09 1.53 -9.04
CA ARG A 39 1.82 0.35 -8.57
C ARG A 39 1.32 -0.03 -7.18
N THR A 40 0.51 -1.08 -7.11
CA THR A 40 -0.21 -1.46 -5.90
C THR A 40 0.49 -2.53 -5.09
N VAL A 41 0.39 -2.35 -3.77
CA VAL A 41 1.10 -3.18 -2.82
C VAL A 41 0.20 -3.41 -1.64
N VAL A 42 0.04 -4.68 -1.31
CA VAL A 42 -0.81 -5.12 -0.22
C VAL A 42 0.07 -5.73 0.87
N THR A 43 -0.17 -5.37 2.12
CA THR A 43 0.43 -6.03 3.27
C THR A 43 -0.65 -6.71 4.09
N GLU A 44 -0.55 -8.02 4.27
CA GLU A 44 -1.46 -8.82 5.09
C GLU A 44 -0.69 -9.61 6.14
N VAL A 45 -1.35 -9.81 7.28
CA VAL A 45 -0.99 -10.75 8.33
C VAL A 45 -1.54 -12.13 8.00
N ASP A 46 -2.75 -12.22 7.42
CA ASP A 46 -3.35 -13.50 7.06
C ASP A 46 -2.70 -14.06 5.77
N PRO A 47 -2.07 -15.25 5.82
CA PRO A 47 -1.36 -15.82 4.67
C PRO A 47 -2.29 -16.22 3.52
N ARG A 48 -3.56 -16.57 3.78
CA ARG A 48 -4.51 -16.92 2.70
C ARG A 48 -4.85 -15.69 1.88
N ARG A 49 -5.20 -14.60 2.56
CA ARG A 49 -5.53 -13.33 1.90
C ARG A 49 -4.31 -12.69 1.24
N ALA A 50 -3.12 -12.91 1.78
CA ALA A 50 -1.86 -12.52 1.15
C ALA A 50 -1.64 -13.22 -0.19
N ILE A 51 -1.89 -14.53 -0.28
CA ILE A 51 -1.80 -15.28 -1.54
C ILE A 51 -2.86 -14.78 -2.53
N GLU A 52 -4.10 -14.56 -2.09
CA GLU A 52 -5.15 -13.99 -2.94
C GLU A 52 -4.76 -12.62 -3.51
N ALA A 53 -4.17 -11.75 -2.69
CA ALA A 53 -3.66 -10.45 -3.15
C ALA A 53 -2.54 -10.62 -4.18
N HIS A 54 -1.68 -11.63 -4.01
CA HIS A 54 -0.63 -11.94 -4.97
C HIS A 54 -1.19 -12.45 -6.30
N MET A 55 -2.21 -13.32 -6.25
CA MET A 55 -2.91 -13.83 -7.44
C MET A 55 -3.67 -12.73 -8.19
N ASP A 56 -4.26 -11.76 -7.47
CA ASP A 56 -4.85 -10.55 -8.05
C ASP A 56 -3.77 -9.58 -8.65
N GLY A 57 -2.49 -9.99 -8.61
CA GLY A 57 -1.37 -9.31 -9.25
C GLY A 57 -0.73 -8.23 -8.39
N HIS A 58 -1.11 -8.10 -7.12
CA HIS A 58 -0.51 -7.14 -6.21
C HIS A 58 0.82 -7.66 -5.66
N ARG A 59 1.75 -6.73 -5.40
CA ARG A 59 3.01 -7.11 -4.74
C ARG A 59 2.76 -7.27 -3.25
N VAL A 60 3.09 -8.44 -2.69
CA VAL A 60 2.93 -8.73 -1.26
C VAL A 60 4.30 -8.96 -0.64
N PRO A 61 4.83 -8.02 0.17
CA PRO A 61 6.02 -8.29 0.97
C PRO A 61 5.69 -9.15 2.18
N GLY A 62 6.64 -10.00 2.58
CA GLY A 62 6.58 -10.72 3.85
C GLY A 62 6.63 -9.83 5.10
N SER A 63 7.02 -8.54 4.97
CA SER A 63 6.82 -7.55 6.04
C SER A 63 6.69 -6.13 5.50
N LEU A 64 5.77 -5.35 6.08
CA LEU A 64 5.59 -3.92 5.76
C LEU A 64 6.90 -3.15 6.00
N ARG A 65 7.59 -3.47 7.10
CA ARG A 65 8.90 -2.90 7.47
C ARG A 65 9.98 -3.18 6.44
N ALA A 66 10.10 -4.40 5.91
CA ALA A 66 11.11 -4.71 4.90
C ALA A 66 10.92 -3.91 3.60
N ARG A 67 9.71 -3.41 3.33
CA ARG A 67 9.42 -2.63 2.13
C ARG A 67 9.44 -1.13 2.33
N LEU A 68 9.19 -0.65 3.55
CA LEU A 68 9.50 0.72 3.96
C LEU A 68 11.02 0.93 4.02
N ALA A 69 11.78 -0.07 4.49
CA ALA A 69 13.24 -0.01 4.62
C ALA A 69 14.00 -0.19 3.28
N ARG A 70 13.52 -1.03 2.35
CA ARG A 70 14.22 -1.34 1.07
C ARG A 70 13.90 -0.42 -0.11
N GLY A 71 13.44 0.80 0.11
CA GLY A 71 13.54 1.83 -0.95
C GLY A 71 12.45 1.77 -2.03
N ILE A 72 11.18 1.84 -1.63
CA ILE A 72 10.09 2.26 -2.54
C ILE A 72 9.85 3.77 -2.53
N LEU A 73 10.58 4.46 -1.67
CA LEU A 73 10.79 5.88 -1.77
C LEU A 73 12.27 6.12 -2.08
N ARG A 74 12.63 6.09 -3.36
CA ARG A 74 13.91 6.65 -3.83
C ARG A 74 13.93 8.20 -3.73
N GLY A 75 13.19 8.76 -2.76
CA GLY A 75 12.92 10.19 -2.66
C GLY A 75 12.20 10.66 -1.39
N LYS A 76 11.75 9.76 -0.49
CA LYS A 76 11.36 10.13 0.87
C LYS A 76 11.86 9.09 1.89
N SER A 77 12.52 9.54 2.93
CA SER A 77 12.96 8.68 4.02
C SER A 77 11.76 7.98 4.66
N ALA A 78 11.98 6.83 5.32
CA ALA A 78 10.95 6.19 6.14
C ALA A 78 10.35 7.16 7.20
N GLY A 79 11.02 8.27 7.51
CA GLY A 79 10.55 9.33 8.40
C GLY A 79 9.58 10.35 7.79
N ASP A 80 9.38 10.35 6.47
CA ASP A 80 8.50 11.31 5.78
C ASP A 80 7.05 10.85 5.65
N TRP A 81 6.76 9.60 6.01
CA TRP A 81 5.39 9.14 6.13
C TRP A 81 4.86 9.66 7.48
N PRO A 82 3.86 10.56 7.51
CA PRO A 82 3.39 11.17 8.76
C PRO A 82 2.95 10.12 9.82
N GLY A 83 2.58 8.92 9.37
CA GLY A 83 2.20 7.78 10.20
C GLY A 83 3.29 6.74 10.48
N ALA A 84 4.49 6.81 9.87
CA ALA A 84 5.53 5.77 10.05
C ALA A 84 5.95 5.61 11.52
N ARG A 85 6.09 6.72 12.26
CA ARG A 85 6.41 6.72 13.69
C ARG A 85 5.27 6.20 14.58
N ARG A 86 4.02 6.27 14.11
CA ARG A 86 2.85 5.78 14.86
C ARG A 86 2.69 4.27 14.74
N PHE A 87 3.12 3.70 13.61
CA PHE A 87 3.22 2.25 13.43
C PHE A 87 4.45 1.63 14.14
N GLU A 88 5.52 2.41 14.37
CA GLU A 88 6.66 1.98 15.22
C GLU A 88 6.24 1.73 16.67
N ASN A 89 5.28 2.48 17.20
CA ASN A 89 4.86 2.42 18.61
C ASN A 89 3.56 1.63 18.87
N SER A 90 2.96 1.02 17.84
CA SER A 90 1.73 0.22 17.98
C SER A 90 1.97 -1.29 17.87
N LEU A 91 3.23 -1.73 17.84
CA LEU A 91 3.67 -3.12 17.80
C LEU A 91 4.64 -3.47 18.96
N LEU A 92 4.68 -2.62 19.99
CA LEU A 92 5.04 -3.00 21.36
C LEU A 92 3.74 -3.09 22.16
#